data_AF-A0A822G0I6-F1
#
_entry.id   AF-A0A822G0I6-F1
#
_cell.length_a   1.000
_cell.length_b   1.000
_cell.length_c   1.000
_cell.angle_alpha   90.00
_cell.angle_beta   90.00
_cell.angle_gamma   90.00
#
_symmetry.space_group_name_H-M   'P 1'
#
loop_
_entity.id
_entity.type
_entity.pdbx_description
1 polymer ?
#
loop_
_entity_poly.entity_id
_entity_poly.type
_entity_poly.pdbx_seq_one_letter_code
_entity_poly.pdbx_strand_id
1 'polypeptide(L)'
;IEQEESNLVEGLYHYDQSTQQWILCPHISLELDNVKNSSIDNMFLPERCQFLTWNILFDYYQTEFIYTNQRYNEILKTLKSFLPDIICLQEVTIKFLNLLLNEIWLKENNYYIIIMGNILDNNQKHSYGQLMLMKNFQPRAFSICPLEISENIISPRNKRTKEYIIARFGLNLDVTIDLVNLHLHSNHTFNANEKRCQSLEYFFKTMNTQNYILIGDFNFGDYDIIEQNILQKHQYQIHDLWKDIYDLDEVQNFVRYQNSSLFA
;
A
#
# COMPACT_ATOMS: atom_id res chain seq x y z
N ILE A 1 28.51 9.36 -11.08
CA ILE A 1 27.83 8.22 -11.70
C ILE A 1 26.47 8.77 -12.09
N GLU A 2 26.31 9.14 -13.35
CA GLU A 2 25.01 9.53 -13.90
C GLU A 2 24.08 8.32 -13.72
N GLN A 3 23.04 8.45 -12.89
CA GLN A 3 22.01 7.42 -12.79
C GLN A 3 21.29 7.45 -14.13
N GLU A 4 21.34 6.35 -14.88
CA GLU A 4 20.39 6.12 -15.98
C GLU A 4 18.98 6.36 -15.41
N GLU A 5 18.26 7.33 -15.97
CA GLU A 5 16.87 7.57 -15.60
C GLU A 5 16.11 6.27 -15.89
N SER A 6 15.66 5.60 -14.83
CA SER A 6 14.84 4.39 -15.01
C SER A 6 13.55 4.82 -15.68
N ASN A 7 13.27 4.29 -16.88
CA ASN A 7 12.02 4.52 -17.63
C ASN A 7 10.81 3.79 -17.01
N LEU A 8 10.75 3.74 -15.69
CA LEU A 8 9.60 3.18 -14.98
C LEU A 8 8.40 4.10 -15.20
N VAL A 9 7.24 3.48 -15.30
CA VAL A 9 5.92 4.12 -15.36
C VAL A 9 5.04 3.49 -14.29
N GLU A 10 3.87 4.05 -14.05
CA GLU A 10 2.88 3.42 -13.19
C GLU A 10 2.49 2.04 -13.74
N GLY A 11 2.49 1.01 -12.89
CA GLY A 11 2.11 -0.33 -13.33
C GLY A 11 2.57 -1.48 -12.45
N LEU A 12 2.33 -2.70 -12.94
CA LEU A 12 2.76 -3.94 -12.34
C LEU A 12 4.10 -4.37 -12.96
N TYR A 13 5.08 -4.68 -12.12
CA TYR A 13 6.42 -5.06 -12.53
C TYR A 13 6.80 -6.43 -12.00
N HIS A 14 7.66 -7.12 -12.75
CA HIS A 14 8.27 -8.39 -12.39
C HIS A 14 9.75 -8.38 -12.81
N TYR A 15 10.62 -9.05 -12.07
CA TYR A 15 12.03 -9.15 -12.44
C TYR A 15 12.27 -10.36 -13.34
N ASP A 16 12.61 -10.11 -14.60
CA ASP A 16 12.96 -11.14 -15.55
C ASP A 16 14.43 -11.53 -15.40
N GLN A 17 14.66 -12.74 -14.91
CA GLN A 17 16.00 -13.30 -14.69
C GLN A 17 16.80 -13.47 -16.00
N SER A 18 16.13 -13.64 -17.14
CA SER A 18 16.79 -13.86 -18.43
C SER A 18 17.40 -12.59 -19.00
N THR A 19 16.70 -11.46 -18.84
CA THR A 19 17.14 -10.13 -19.29
C THR A 19 17.81 -9.33 -18.16
N GLN A 20 17.72 -9.81 -16.92
CA GLN A 20 18.19 -9.13 -15.71
C GLN A 20 17.54 -7.75 -15.48
N GLN A 21 16.28 -7.59 -15.91
CA GLN A 21 15.58 -6.31 -15.90
C GLN A 21 14.20 -6.43 -15.22
N TRP A 22 13.75 -5.32 -14.63
CA TRP A 22 12.36 -5.16 -14.24
C TRP A 22 11.51 -4.90 -15.48
N ILE A 23 10.59 -5.81 -15.78
CA ILE A 23 9.69 -5.72 -16.93
C ILE A 23 8.30 -5.26 -16.47
N LEU A 24 7.69 -4.37 -17.25
CA LEU A 24 6.30 -3.98 -17.06
C LEU A 24 5.39 -5.14 -17.53
N CYS A 25 4.62 -5.69 -16.61
CA CYS A 25 3.67 -6.75 -16.89
C CYS A 25 2.38 -6.16 -17.50
N PRO A 26 1.78 -6.84 -18.50
CA PRO A 26 0.39 -6.58 -18.86
C PRO A 26 -0.51 -6.76 -17.63
N HIS A 27 -1.48 -5.87 -17.46
CA HIS A 27 -2.45 -5.98 -16.38
C HIS A 27 -3.86 -5.65 -16.86
N ILE A 28 -4.85 -6.10 -16.09
CA ILE A 28 -6.26 -5.81 -16.30
C ILE A 28 -6.67 -4.81 -15.22
N SER A 29 -7.36 -3.74 -15.60
CA SER A 29 -7.96 -2.82 -14.63
C SER A 29 -9.13 -3.49 -13.92
N LEU A 30 -9.40 -3.13 -12.66
CA LEU A 30 -10.49 -3.77 -11.90
C LEU A 30 -11.87 -3.64 -12.55
N GLU A 31 -12.12 -2.58 -13.31
CA GLU A 31 -13.39 -2.34 -14.00
C GLU A 31 -13.62 -3.30 -15.18
N LEU A 32 -12.53 -3.79 -15.78
CA LEU A 32 -12.57 -4.72 -16.93
C LEU A 32 -12.50 -6.19 -16.50
N ASP A 33 -12.22 -6.42 -15.22
CA ASP A 33 -12.11 -7.77 -14.69
C ASP A 33 -13.48 -8.45 -14.59
N ASN A 34 -13.55 -9.70 -15.03
CA ASN A 34 -14.74 -10.53 -14.96
C ASN A 34 -14.40 -11.83 -14.23
N VAL A 35 -15.14 -12.13 -13.16
CA VAL A 35 -14.95 -13.35 -12.34
C VAL A 35 -15.09 -14.62 -13.17
N LYS A 36 -15.80 -14.57 -14.31
CA LYS A 36 -15.91 -15.69 -15.25
C LYS A 36 -14.64 -15.93 -16.08
N ASN A 37 -13.70 -14.99 -16.11
CA ASN A 37 -12.41 -15.21 -16.75
C ASN A 37 -11.60 -16.15 -15.86
N SER A 38 -11.14 -17.27 -16.44
CA SER A 38 -10.32 -18.24 -15.73
C SER A 38 -9.06 -17.56 -15.17
N SER A 39 -8.93 -17.57 -13.84
CA SER A 39 -7.68 -17.20 -13.18
C SER A 39 -6.64 -18.27 -13.48
N ILE A 40 -5.40 -17.84 -13.71
CA ILE A 40 -4.25 -18.76 -13.77
C ILE A 40 -3.80 -19.01 -12.32
N ASP A 41 -3.20 -20.18 -12.04
CA ASP A 41 -2.82 -20.61 -10.69
C ASP A 41 -2.01 -19.56 -9.89
N ASN A 42 -1.22 -18.70 -10.57
CA ASN A 42 -0.43 -17.64 -9.92
C ASN A 42 -1.21 -16.35 -9.62
N MET A 43 -2.54 -16.36 -9.78
CA MET A 43 -3.44 -15.24 -9.45
C MET A 43 -4.30 -15.50 -8.20
N PHE A 44 -4.11 -16.65 -7.57
CA PHE A 44 -4.74 -16.99 -6.30
C PHE A 44 -3.86 -16.56 -5.13
N LEU A 45 -4.49 -16.11 -4.04
CA LEU A 45 -3.78 -16.01 -2.77
C LEU A 45 -3.39 -17.42 -2.29
N PRO A 46 -2.21 -17.57 -1.67
CA PRO A 46 -1.86 -18.83 -1.03
C PRO A 46 -2.80 -19.13 0.15
N GLU A 47 -2.96 -20.41 0.49
CA GLU A 47 -3.79 -20.86 1.62
C GLU A 47 -3.39 -20.19 2.95
N ARG A 48 -2.10 -19.91 3.12
CA ARG A 48 -1.56 -19.09 4.20
C ARG A 48 -0.78 -17.94 3.58
N CYS A 49 -1.16 -16.72 3.94
CA CYS A 49 -0.57 -15.51 3.41
C CYS A 49 -0.12 -14.61 4.56
N GLN A 50 1.16 -14.22 4.57
CA GLN A 50 1.71 -13.25 5.50
C GLN A 50 1.64 -11.85 4.91
N PHE A 51 1.02 -10.94 5.64
CA PHE A 51 0.89 -9.53 5.26
C PHE A 51 1.79 -8.67 6.13
N LEU A 52 2.49 -7.74 5.50
CA LEU A 52 3.22 -6.68 6.19
C LEU A 52 2.76 -5.34 5.62
N THR A 53 2.43 -4.39 6.49
CA THR A 53 2.24 -2.99 6.11
C THR A 53 3.18 -2.11 6.87
N TRP A 54 3.72 -1.08 6.22
CA TRP A 54 4.62 -0.13 6.85
C TRP A 54 4.60 1.23 6.14
N ASN A 55 4.20 2.27 6.86
CA ASN A 55 4.55 3.63 6.48
C ASN A 55 6.05 3.82 6.75
N ILE A 56 6.85 3.85 5.68
CA ILE A 56 8.30 3.86 5.80
C ILE A 56 8.86 5.26 6.00
N LEU A 57 8.05 6.28 6.27
CA LEU A 57 8.46 7.67 6.50
C LEU A 57 9.35 8.25 5.38
N PHE A 58 8.82 9.11 4.53
CA PHE A 58 9.61 9.73 3.46
C PHE A 58 10.69 10.68 4.03
N ASP A 59 11.70 11.01 3.23
CA ASP A 59 12.90 11.75 3.66
C ASP A 59 12.87 13.26 3.33
N TYR A 60 11.70 13.90 3.46
CA TYR A 60 11.49 15.28 2.99
C TYR A 60 11.48 16.37 4.05
N TYR A 61 10.98 16.08 5.25
CA TYR A 61 10.95 17.03 6.35
C TYR A 61 12.04 16.71 7.35
N GLN A 62 12.63 17.71 8.01
CA GLN A 62 13.53 17.48 9.15
C GLN A 62 14.65 16.45 8.86
N THR A 63 15.27 16.56 7.69
CA THR A 63 16.18 15.53 7.15
C THR A 63 17.40 15.29 8.03
N GLU A 64 17.77 16.26 8.86
CA GLU A 64 18.80 16.16 9.88
C GLU A 64 18.49 15.16 11.00
N PHE A 65 17.22 14.79 11.21
CA PHE A 65 16.77 13.88 12.28
C PHE A 65 16.35 12.49 11.77
N ILE A 66 16.22 12.29 10.45
CA ILE A 66 15.58 11.09 9.88
C ILE A 66 16.57 9.93 9.64
N TYR A 67 17.89 10.18 9.71
CA TYR A 67 18.94 9.18 9.47
C TYR A 67 18.66 8.29 8.24
N THR A 68 18.23 8.92 7.14
CA THR A 68 17.57 8.24 6.01
C THR A 68 18.32 7.02 5.50
N ASN A 69 19.64 7.12 5.34
CA ASN A 69 20.43 6.03 4.77
C ASN A 69 20.48 4.82 5.73
N GLN A 70 20.65 5.05 7.04
CA GLN A 70 20.61 4.00 8.05
C GLN A 70 19.22 3.37 8.10
N ARG A 71 18.19 4.21 8.16
CA ARG A 71 16.79 3.77 8.26
C ARG A 71 16.35 2.94 7.05
N TYR A 72 16.62 3.39 5.82
CA TYR A 72 16.30 2.63 4.61
C TYR A 72 17.03 1.29 4.58
N ASN A 73 18.30 1.23 4.99
CA ASN A 73 19.03 -0.04 5.06
C ASN A 73 18.42 -1.00 6.10
N GLU A 74 18.02 -0.52 7.28
CA GLU A 74 17.40 -1.37 8.29
C GLU A 74 15.99 -1.82 7.88
N ILE A 75 15.22 -0.97 7.20
CA ILE A 75 13.93 -1.36 6.61
C ILE A 75 14.15 -2.50 5.61
N LEU A 76 15.08 -2.36 4.66
CA LEU A 76 15.35 -3.41 3.66
C LEU A 76 15.82 -4.72 4.31
N LYS A 77 16.68 -4.65 5.34
CA LYS A 77 17.08 -5.83 6.13
C LYS A 77 15.90 -6.49 6.82
N THR A 78 14.99 -5.71 7.38
CA THR A 78 13.80 -6.20 8.09
C THR A 78 12.83 -6.88 7.12
N LEU A 79 12.56 -6.25 5.96
CA LEU A 79 11.75 -6.87 4.90
C LEU A 79 12.38 -8.18 4.43
N LYS A 80 13.71 -8.21 4.24
CA LYS A 80 14.47 -9.41 3.90
C LYS A 80 14.42 -10.50 4.97
N SER A 81 14.40 -10.15 6.25
CA SER A 81 14.37 -11.18 7.32
C SER A 81 12.99 -11.81 7.48
N PHE A 82 11.92 -11.04 7.24
CA PHE A 82 10.56 -11.57 7.34
C PHE A 82 10.09 -12.29 6.07
N LEU A 83 10.49 -11.84 4.88
CA LEU A 83 10.05 -12.38 3.56
C LEU A 83 8.53 -12.62 3.47
N PRO A 84 7.69 -11.63 3.85
CA PRO A 84 6.24 -11.77 3.84
C PRO A 84 5.71 -12.03 2.42
N ASP A 85 4.52 -12.61 2.31
CA ASP A 85 3.94 -12.91 1.00
C ASP A 85 3.39 -11.65 0.32
N ILE A 86 2.93 -10.69 1.11
CA ILE A 86 2.48 -9.38 0.65
C ILE A 86 3.09 -8.26 1.50
N ILE A 87 3.59 -7.22 0.83
CA ILE A 87 4.12 -6.01 1.47
C ILE A 87 3.34 -4.80 0.94
N CYS A 88 2.75 -4.02 1.84
CA CYS A 88 2.14 -2.73 1.54
C CYS A 88 2.99 -1.60 2.16
N LEU A 89 3.63 -0.79 1.34
CA LEU A 89 4.43 0.34 1.82
C LEU A 89 3.73 1.66 1.52
N GLN A 90 3.78 2.59 2.47
CA GLN A 90 3.35 3.97 2.30
C GLN A 90 4.54 4.91 2.48
N GLU A 91 4.42 6.14 1.96
CA GLU A 91 5.49 7.17 1.98
C GLU A 91 6.78 6.75 1.27
N VAL A 92 6.64 5.98 0.19
CA VAL A 92 7.77 5.56 -0.63
C VAL A 92 8.21 6.68 -1.55
N THR A 93 9.49 7.03 -1.51
CA THR A 93 10.13 7.97 -2.46
C THR A 93 10.86 7.21 -3.56
N ILE A 94 11.17 7.89 -4.67
CA ILE A 94 11.97 7.31 -5.77
C ILE A 94 13.33 6.78 -5.28
N LYS A 95 13.92 7.43 -4.27
CA LYS A 95 15.19 7.02 -3.67
C LYS A 95 15.06 5.65 -2.99
N PHE A 96 14.00 5.43 -2.19
CA PHE A 96 13.77 4.13 -1.58
C PHE A 96 13.42 3.07 -2.62
N LEU A 97 12.57 3.40 -3.59
CA LEU A 97 12.22 2.49 -4.70
C LEU A 97 13.48 1.98 -5.42
N ASN A 98 14.41 2.87 -5.74
CA ASN A 98 15.67 2.48 -6.39
C ASN A 98 16.53 1.56 -5.53
N LEU A 99 16.57 1.75 -4.21
CA LEU A 99 17.27 0.81 -3.31
C LEU A 99 16.57 -0.55 -3.30
N LEU A 100 15.24 -0.56 -3.13
CA LEU A 100 14.42 -1.76 -3.10
C LEU A 100 14.56 -2.59 -4.38
N LEU A 101 14.46 -1.97 -5.56
CA LEU A 101 14.58 -2.65 -6.85
C LEU A 101 15.97 -3.25 -7.10
N ASN A 102 16.99 -2.80 -6.36
CA ASN A 102 18.34 -3.35 -6.42
C ASN A 102 18.54 -4.58 -5.52
N GLU A 103 17.66 -4.81 -4.54
CA GLU A 103 17.79 -5.91 -3.61
C GLU A 103 17.72 -7.28 -4.31
N ILE A 104 18.73 -8.11 -4.03
CA ILE A 104 18.85 -9.45 -4.62
C ILE A 104 17.72 -10.36 -4.14
N TRP A 105 17.36 -10.28 -2.85
CA TRP A 105 16.33 -11.15 -2.27
C TRP A 105 14.97 -10.94 -2.92
N LEU A 106 14.66 -9.71 -3.36
CA LEU A 106 13.41 -9.38 -4.03
C LEU A 106 13.30 -10.12 -5.38
N LYS A 107 14.42 -10.15 -6.11
CA LYS A 107 14.58 -10.81 -7.42
C LYS A 107 14.57 -12.34 -7.28
N GLU A 108 15.30 -12.88 -6.30
CA GLU A 108 15.41 -14.32 -6.04
C GLU A 108 14.10 -14.93 -5.51
N ASN A 109 13.33 -14.16 -4.74
CA ASN A 109 12.03 -14.61 -4.21
C ASN A 109 10.85 -14.26 -5.13
N ASN A 110 11.12 -13.87 -6.38
CA ASN A 110 10.12 -13.73 -7.43
C ASN A 110 8.97 -12.78 -7.05
N TYR A 111 9.32 -11.58 -6.56
CA TYR A 111 8.32 -10.57 -6.23
C TYR A 111 7.80 -9.85 -7.47
N TYR A 112 6.49 -9.64 -7.49
CA TYR A 112 5.76 -8.69 -8.33
C TYR A 112 5.55 -7.39 -7.56
N ILE A 113 5.53 -6.25 -8.25
CA ILE A 113 5.44 -4.92 -7.61
C ILE A 113 4.47 -4.03 -8.37
N ILE A 114 3.46 -3.49 -7.70
CA ILE A 114 2.64 -2.38 -8.21
C ILE A 114 3.31 -1.07 -7.77
N ILE A 115 3.70 -0.26 -8.75
CA ILE A 115 4.33 1.05 -8.56
C ILE A 115 3.33 2.14 -8.93
N MET A 116 3.05 3.06 -8.00
CA MET A 116 2.25 4.26 -8.26
C MET A 116 3.04 5.32 -9.02
N GLY A 117 2.37 6.03 -9.94
CA GLY A 117 2.97 7.11 -10.73
C GLY A 117 3.50 8.26 -9.88
N ASN A 118 2.87 8.57 -8.74
CA ASN A 118 3.35 9.61 -7.83
C ASN A 118 4.76 9.35 -7.30
N ILE A 119 5.24 8.11 -7.23
CA ILE A 119 6.62 7.84 -6.80
C ILE A 119 7.62 8.32 -7.87
N LEU A 120 7.21 8.26 -9.15
CA LEU A 120 8.05 8.46 -10.33
C LEU A 120 8.05 9.91 -10.82
N ASP A 121 7.21 10.77 -10.25
CA ASP A 121 7.07 12.15 -10.71
C ASP A 121 8.23 13.05 -10.26
N ASN A 122 9.29 13.07 -11.07
CA ASN A 122 10.48 13.89 -10.86
C ASN A 122 10.22 15.40 -11.03
N ASN A 123 9.07 15.81 -11.58
CA ASN A 123 8.74 17.23 -11.72
C ASN A 123 8.27 17.85 -10.40
N GLN A 124 7.99 17.03 -9.38
CA GLN A 124 7.51 17.50 -8.09
C GLN A 124 8.57 17.42 -7.02
N LYS A 125 8.80 18.56 -6.39
CA LYS A 125 9.52 18.63 -5.12
C LYS A 125 8.71 17.84 -4.09
N HIS A 126 9.30 16.78 -3.55
CA HIS A 126 8.70 15.92 -2.52
C HIS A 126 7.65 14.90 -3.00
N SER A 127 7.89 14.25 -4.14
CA SER A 127 6.98 13.21 -4.66
C SER A 127 7.13 11.86 -3.95
N TYR A 128 6.05 11.34 -3.37
CA TYR A 128 6.00 10.03 -2.73
C TYR A 128 4.69 9.31 -3.05
N GLY A 129 4.64 8.01 -2.77
CA GLY A 129 3.45 7.20 -2.99
C GLY A 129 3.45 5.91 -2.19
N GLN A 130 2.76 4.92 -2.73
CA GLN A 130 2.61 3.60 -2.12
C GLN A 130 3.14 2.52 -3.07
N LEU A 131 3.56 1.40 -2.50
CA LEU A 131 3.89 0.19 -3.23
C LEU A 131 3.08 -0.99 -2.68
N MET A 132 2.74 -1.92 -3.56
CA MET A 132 2.26 -3.24 -3.16
C MET A 132 3.15 -4.30 -3.80
N LEU A 133 3.77 -5.15 -2.98
CA LEU A 133 4.63 -6.23 -3.44
C LEU A 133 3.96 -7.57 -3.13
N MET A 134 4.05 -8.52 -4.05
CA MET A 134 3.52 -9.88 -3.89
C MET A 134 4.59 -10.92 -4.26
N LYS A 135 4.80 -11.92 -3.41
CA LYS A 135 5.83 -12.94 -3.57
C LYS A 135 5.29 -14.18 -4.28
N ASN A 136 5.84 -14.56 -5.43
CA ASN A 136 5.43 -15.73 -6.21
C ASN A 136 4.02 -15.72 -6.84
N PHE A 137 3.23 -14.68 -6.65
CA PHE A 137 1.91 -14.52 -7.27
C PHE A 137 1.68 -13.06 -7.65
N GLN A 138 0.70 -12.83 -8.51
CA GLN A 138 0.33 -11.51 -9.02
C GLN A 138 -1.18 -11.28 -8.90
N PRO A 139 -1.66 -10.03 -8.89
CA PRO A 139 -3.09 -9.80 -8.96
C PRO A 139 -3.67 -10.27 -10.29
N ARG A 140 -4.92 -10.72 -10.25
CA ARG A 140 -5.74 -10.90 -11.45
C ARG A 140 -6.05 -9.57 -12.13
N ALA A 141 -6.31 -8.55 -11.31
CA ALA A 141 -6.56 -7.19 -11.74
C ALA A 141 -6.18 -6.21 -10.64
N PHE A 142 -5.81 -4.99 -11.00
CA PHE A 142 -5.59 -3.92 -10.01
C PHE A 142 -5.99 -2.57 -10.59
N SER A 143 -6.21 -1.60 -9.70
CA SER A 143 -6.38 -0.20 -10.06
C SER A 143 -5.71 0.69 -9.01
N ILE A 144 -5.32 1.88 -9.43
CA ILE A 144 -4.97 2.99 -8.54
C ILE A 144 -6.14 3.96 -8.58
N CYS A 145 -6.71 4.22 -7.41
CA CYS A 145 -7.99 4.90 -7.30
C CYS A 145 -7.85 6.17 -6.45
N PRO A 146 -8.53 7.27 -6.80
CA PRO A 146 -8.58 8.44 -5.95
C PRO A 146 -9.35 8.14 -4.66
N LEU A 147 -8.82 8.64 -3.56
CA LEU A 147 -9.40 8.53 -2.21
C LEU A 147 -10.61 9.48 -2.04
N GLU A 148 -10.66 10.55 -2.83
CA GLU A 148 -11.76 11.51 -2.86
C GLU A 148 -12.17 11.81 -4.31
N ILE A 149 -13.47 11.81 -4.60
CA ILE A 149 -14.02 12.44 -5.82
C ILE A 149 -14.77 13.69 -5.37
N SER A 150 -14.18 14.87 -5.55
CA SER A 150 -14.96 16.10 -5.37
C SER A 150 -15.79 16.34 -6.63
N GLU A 151 -17.12 16.42 -6.50
CA GLU A 151 -18.03 16.77 -7.61
C GLU A 151 -17.77 18.18 -8.18
N ASN A 152 -16.94 18.99 -7.53
CA ASN A 152 -16.63 20.39 -7.87
C ASN A 152 -15.17 20.64 -8.31
N ILE A 153 -14.56 19.74 -9.11
CA ILE A 153 -13.25 20.03 -9.72
C ILE A 153 -13.44 20.99 -10.91
N ILE A 154 -13.60 22.27 -10.62
CA ILE A 154 -13.63 23.36 -11.62
C ILE A 154 -12.21 23.62 -12.19
N SER A 155 -11.16 22.96 -11.67
CA SER A 155 -9.82 23.09 -12.21
C SER A 155 -9.02 21.77 -12.13
N PRO A 156 -8.79 21.07 -13.25
CA PRO A 156 -8.07 19.78 -13.28
C PRO A 156 -6.55 19.92 -13.09
N ARG A 157 -6.03 21.11 -12.74
CA ARG A 157 -4.58 21.37 -12.74
C ARG A 157 -3.88 21.30 -11.39
N ASN A 158 -4.57 21.32 -10.24
CA ASN A 158 -3.87 21.61 -8.96
C ASN A 158 -4.38 20.94 -7.67
N LYS A 159 -5.21 19.89 -7.71
CA LYS A 159 -5.48 19.11 -6.49
C LYS A 159 -5.36 17.62 -6.78
N ARG A 160 -4.15 17.09 -6.51
CA ARG A 160 -3.95 15.65 -6.37
C ARG A 160 -4.73 15.21 -5.15
N THR A 161 -5.72 14.36 -5.38
CA THR A 161 -6.38 13.65 -4.30
C THR A 161 -5.39 12.59 -3.80
N LYS A 162 -5.43 12.26 -2.52
CA LYS A 162 -4.75 11.05 -2.06
C LYS A 162 -5.30 9.87 -2.87
N GLU A 163 -4.51 8.83 -3.04
CA GLU A 163 -4.87 7.65 -3.83
C GLU A 163 -4.63 6.39 -3.02
N TYR A 164 -5.23 5.29 -3.44
CA TYR A 164 -4.99 3.96 -2.89
C TYR A 164 -4.78 2.94 -4.00
N ILE A 165 -4.08 1.85 -3.67
CA ILE A 165 -3.92 0.70 -4.56
C ILE A 165 -4.95 -0.34 -4.15
N ILE A 166 -5.71 -0.85 -5.10
CA ILE A 166 -6.59 -2.01 -4.90
C ILE A 166 -6.19 -3.11 -5.88
N ALA A 167 -5.94 -4.31 -5.34
CA ALA A 167 -5.47 -5.47 -6.08
C ALA A 167 -6.37 -6.67 -5.79
N ARG A 168 -6.86 -7.32 -6.84
CA ARG A 168 -7.82 -8.41 -6.79
C ARG A 168 -7.15 -9.76 -7.02
N PHE A 169 -7.46 -10.70 -6.16
CA PHE A 169 -6.92 -12.06 -6.17
C PHE A 169 -8.04 -13.09 -6.15
N GLY A 170 -7.80 -14.27 -6.70
CA GLY A 170 -8.66 -15.43 -6.46
C GLY A 170 -8.45 -15.99 -5.05
N LEU A 171 -9.53 -16.40 -4.39
CA LEU A 171 -9.49 -17.32 -3.25
C LEU A 171 -9.77 -18.76 -3.71
N ASN A 172 -10.65 -18.89 -4.70
CA ASN A 172 -10.92 -20.09 -5.46
C ASN A 172 -11.52 -19.69 -6.82
N LEU A 173 -11.92 -20.66 -7.65
CA LEU A 173 -12.38 -20.41 -9.02
C LEU A 173 -13.53 -19.40 -9.14
N ASP A 174 -14.40 -19.30 -8.14
CA ASP A 174 -15.61 -18.47 -8.18
C ASP A 174 -15.60 -17.31 -7.17
N VAL A 175 -14.61 -17.29 -6.27
CA VAL A 175 -14.55 -16.33 -5.16
C VAL A 175 -13.25 -15.56 -5.22
N THR A 176 -13.36 -14.24 -5.13
CA THR A 176 -12.21 -13.33 -5.13
C THR A 176 -12.20 -12.45 -3.91
N ILE A 177 -11.02 -11.89 -3.63
CA ILE A 177 -10.78 -10.95 -2.55
C ILE A 177 -10.00 -9.76 -3.08
N ASP A 178 -10.36 -8.57 -2.60
CA ASP A 178 -9.67 -7.33 -2.94
C ASP A 178 -8.80 -6.88 -1.76
N LEU A 179 -7.50 -6.75 -2.00
CA LEU A 179 -6.56 -6.16 -1.05
C LEU A 179 -6.38 -4.68 -1.38
N VAL A 180 -6.55 -3.83 -0.37
CA VAL A 180 -6.48 -2.38 -0.52
C VAL A 180 -5.35 -1.83 0.34
N ASN A 181 -4.32 -1.27 -0.30
CA ASN A 181 -3.27 -0.51 0.37
C ASN A 181 -3.70 0.96 0.50
N LEU A 182 -3.99 1.38 1.73
CA LEU A 182 -4.48 2.72 2.08
C LEU A 182 -3.39 3.58 2.73
N HIS A 183 -3.47 4.89 2.48
CA HIS A 183 -2.72 5.91 3.21
C HIS A 183 -3.60 7.15 3.39
N LEU A 184 -4.41 7.20 4.44
CA LEU A 184 -5.38 8.27 4.65
C LEU A 184 -4.74 9.60 5.06
N HIS A 185 -5.49 10.70 5.00
CA HIS A 185 -4.96 12.04 5.30
C HIS A 185 -4.26 12.13 6.67
N SER A 186 -3.04 12.69 6.67
CA SER A 186 -2.28 12.89 7.91
C SER A 186 -2.83 14.03 8.76
N ASN A 187 -2.53 14.00 10.06
CA ASN A 187 -2.99 15.01 11.03
C ASN A 187 -2.51 16.45 10.73
N HIS A 188 -1.51 16.62 9.88
CA HIS A 188 -1.06 17.94 9.43
C HIS A 188 -1.97 18.57 8.37
N THR A 189 -2.91 17.80 7.81
CA THR A 189 -3.86 18.29 6.82
C THR A 189 -4.95 19.11 7.50
N PHE A 190 -5.31 20.28 6.93
CA PHE A 190 -6.50 21.02 7.38
C PHE A 190 -7.75 20.13 7.26
N ASN A 191 -8.51 20.03 8.36
CA ASN A 191 -9.67 19.15 8.54
C ASN A 191 -9.37 17.66 8.24
N ALA A 192 -8.22 17.17 8.74
CA ALA A 192 -7.76 15.80 8.48
C ALA A 192 -8.80 14.74 8.84
N ASN A 193 -9.39 14.81 10.04
CA ASN A 193 -10.41 13.87 10.51
C ASN A 193 -11.63 13.81 9.60
N GLU A 194 -12.17 14.95 9.18
CA GLU A 194 -13.31 15.04 8.27
C GLU A 194 -12.98 14.42 6.91
N LYS A 195 -11.78 14.69 6.37
CA LYS A 195 -11.31 14.09 5.11
C LYS A 195 -11.13 12.59 5.21
N ARG A 196 -10.57 12.09 6.31
CA ARG A 196 -10.45 10.65 6.57
C ARG A 196 -11.82 9.98 6.61
N CYS A 197 -12.79 10.60 7.32
CA CYS A 197 -14.15 10.09 7.37
C CYS A 197 -14.82 10.08 5.99
N GLN A 198 -14.69 11.17 5.22
CA GLN A 198 -15.23 11.26 3.85
C GLN A 198 -14.59 10.21 2.93
N SER A 199 -13.28 10.02 3.03
CA SER A 199 -12.53 9.00 2.28
C SER A 199 -13.03 7.59 2.59
N LEU A 200 -13.22 7.26 3.86
CA LEU A 200 -13.73 5.96 4.30
C LEU A 200 -15.19 5.75 3.89
N GLU A 201 -16.07 6.73 4.10
CA GLU A 201 -17.48 6.63 3.67
C GLU A 201 -17.58 6.47 2.15
N TYR A 202 -16.77 7.22 1.39
CA TYR A 202 -16.69 7.07 -0.06
C TYR A 202 -16.21 5.65 -0.44
N PHE A 203 -15.12 5.18 0.16
CA PHE A 203 -14.61 3.84 -0.06
C PHE A 203 -15.69 2.78 0.19
N PHE A 204 -16.30 2.76 1.39
CA PHE A 204 -17.33 1.78 1.75
C PHE A 204 -18.58 1.86 0.85
N LYS A 205 -18.93 3.04 0.36
CA LYS A 205 -20.05 3.22 -0.58
C LYS A 205 -19.74 2.67 -1.97
N THR A 206 -18.48 2.80 -2.42
CA THR A 206 -18.07 2.42 -3.78
C THR A 206 -17.60 0.98 -3.92
N MET A 207 -17.25 0.34 -2.80
CA MET A 207 -16.79 -1.04 -2.83
C MET A 207 -17.91 -1.98 -3.31
N ASN A 208 -17.63 -2.75 -4.36
CA ASN A 208 -18.62 -3.63 -5.01
C ASN A 208 -18.54 -5.09 -4.55
N THR A 209 -17.67 -5.39 -3.59
CA THR A 209 -17.47 -6.71 -3.00
C THR A 209 -17.48 -6.62 -1.48
N GLN A 210 -17.88 -7.72 -0.84
CA GLN A 210 -17.79 -7.89 0.62
C GLN A 210 -16.50 -8.60 1.04
N ASN A 211 -15.77 -9.20 0.08
CA ASN A 211 -14.52 -9.88 0.34
C ASN A 211 -13.38 -8.90 0.06
N TYR A 212 -12.94 -8.18 1.09
CA TYR A 212 -11.79 -7.30 0.99
C TYR A 212 -10.99 -7.23 2.28
N ILE A 213 -9.73 -6.82 2.15
CA ILE A 213 -8.82 -6.51 3.25
C ILE A 213 -8.39 -5.06 3.05
N LEU A 214 -8.64 -4.23 4.06
CA LEU A 214 -8.04 -2.91 4.15
C LEU A 214 -6.76 -3.02 4.97
N ILE A 215 -5.65 -2.54 4.41
CA ILE A 215 -4.36 -2.54 5.08
C ILE A 215 -3.61 -1.25 4.74
N GLY A 216 -2.86 -0.68 5.67
CA GLY A 216 -2.12 0.54 5.41
C GLY A 216 -2.09 1.47 6.61
N ASP A 217 -1.77 2.74 6.33
CA ASP A 217 -1.72 3.79 7.34
C ASP A 217 -3.02 4.61 7.34
N PHE A 218 -3.85 4.34 8.35
CA PHE A 218 -5.14 5.02 8.53
C PHE A 218 -4.99 6.42 9.13
N ASN A 219 -3.84 6.77 9.71
CA ASN A 219 -3.59 8.06 10.36
C ASN A 219 -4.57 8.42 11.49
N PHE A 220 -5.20 7.42 12.12
CA PHE A 220 -6.00 7.55 13.34
C PHE A 220 -5.93 6.25 14.14
N GLY A 221 -6.24 6.32 15.44
CA GLY A 221 -6.29 5.18 16.34
C GLY A 221 -7.58 5.10 17.14
N ASP A 222 -7.57 4.29 18.20
CA ASP A 222 -8.77 3.97 18.99
C ASP A 222 -9.37 5.15 19.76
N TYR A 223 -8.58 6.20 19.97
CA TYR A 223 -9.00 7.41 20.68
C TYR A 223 -9.59 8.48 19.76
N ASP A 224 -9.52 8.30 18.44
CA ASP A 224 -10.05 9.24 17.45
C ASP A 224 -11.54 8.97 17.19
N ILE A 225 -12.39 9.45 18.12
CA ILE A 225 -13.82 9.13 18.20
C ILE A 225 -14.57 9.37 16.88
N ILE A 226 -14.21 10.40 16.11
CA ILE A 226 -14.94 10.78 14.89
C ILE A 226 -14.76 9.71 13.82
N GLU A 227 -13.53 9.26 13.60
CA GLU A 227 -13.17 8.18 12.68
C GLU A 227 -13.68 6.81 13.19
N GLN A 228 -13.57 6.55 14.49
CA GLN A 228 -14.12 5.32 15.09
C GLN A 228 -15.64 5.20 14.90
N ASN A 229 -16.38 6.32 14.93
CA ASN A 229 -17.81 6.31 14.63
C ASN A 229 -18.10 5.84 13.20
N ILE A 230 -17.22 6.12 12.23
CA ILE A 230 -17.35 5.59 10.86
C ILE A 230 -17.16 4.08 10.86
N LEU A 231 -16.12 3.58 11.52
CA LEU A 231 -15.89 2.13 11.61
C LEU A 231 -17.05 1.41 12.30
N GLN A 232 -17.62 2.00 13.36
CA GLN A 232 -18.75 1.43 14.08
C GLN A 232 -20.02 1.35 13.22
N LYS A 233 -20.28 2.32 12.33
CA LYS A 233 -21.39 2.23 11.35
C LYS A 233 -21.25 0.99 10.45
N HIS A 234 -20.02 0.57 10.17
CA HIS A 234 -19.70 -0.56 9.31
C HIS A 234 -19.28 -1.82 10.07
N GLN A 235 -19.49 -1.90 11.40
CA GLN A 235 -19.02 -3.00 12.26
C GLN A 235 -19.47 -4.42 11.87
N TYR A 236 -20.51 -4.55 11.05
CA TYR A 236 -20.98 -5.84 10.53
C TYR A 236 -20.31 -6.24 9.20
N GLN A 237 -19.50 -5.35 8.63
CA GLN A 237 -18.81 -5.51 7.35
C GLN A 237 -17.29 -5.50 7.51
N ILE A 238 -16.77 -4.82 8.53
CA ILE A 238 -15.33 -4.70 8.80
C ILE A 238 -15.00 -5.22 10.20
N HIS A 239 -13.84 -5.85 10.29
CA HIS A 239 -13.28 -6.38 11.53
C HIS A 239 -11.83 -5.94 11.64
N ASP A 240 -11.42 -5.52 12.84
CA ASP A 240 -10.04 -5.14 13.14
C ASP A 240 -9.27 -6.38 13.60
N LEU A 241 -8.56 -7.02 12.65
CA LEU A 241 -7.86 -8.28 12.88
C LEU A 241 -6.82 -8.17 13.99
N TRP A 242 -6.23 -6.99 14.21
CA TRP A 242 -5.23 -6.81 15.26
C TRP A 242 -5.87 -6.96 16.64
N LYS A 243 -7.07 -6.40 16.84
CA LYS A 243 -7.84 -6.50 18.08
C LYS A 243 -8.40 -7.90 18.34
N ASP A 244 -8.65 -8.65 17.27
CA ASP A 244 -9.13 -10.03 17.38
C ASP A 244 -8.02 -11.00 17.81
N ILE A 245 -6.76 -10.70 17.47
CA ILE A 245 -5.62 -11.59 17.71
C ILE A 245 -4.82 -11.22 18.98
N TYR A 246 -4.64 -9.93 19.26
CA TYR A 246 -3.73 -9.45 20.30
C TYR A 246 -4.44 -8.74 21.44
N ASP A 247 -3.92 -8.94 22.66
CA ASP A 247 -4.24 -8.08 23.79
C ASP A 247 -3.51 -6.73 23.63
N LEU A 248 -4.28 -5.67 23.35
CA LEU A 248 -3.72 -4.34 23.10
C LEU A 248 -2.99 -3.78 24.32
N ASP A 249 -3.38 -4.15 25.54
CA ASP A 249 -2.71 -3.67 26.75
C ASP A 249 -1.31 -4.31 26.86
N GLU A 250 -1.15 -5.55 26.41
CA GLU A 250 0.15 -6.22 26.36
C GLU A 250 1.07 -5.60 25.28
N VAL A 251 0.51 -5.33 24.10
CA VAL A 251 1.24 -4.71 22.98
C VAL A 251 1.68 -3.28 23.29
N GLN A 252 0.80 -2.45 23.87
CA GLN A 252 1.16 -1.07 24.22
C GLN A 252 2.31 -1.01 25.23
N ASN A 253 2.37 -1.96 26.17
CA ASN A 253 3.48 -2.06 27.08
C ASN A 253 4.77 -2.45 26.34
N PHE A 254 4.72 -3.41 25.43
CA PHE A 254 5.88 -3.81 24.62
C PHE A 254 6.45 -2.66 23.78
N VAL A 255 5.58 -1.87 23.13
CA VAL A 255 5.97 -0.71 22.32
C VAL A 255 6.50 0.45 23.18
N ARG A 256 5.98 0.66 24.40
CA ARG A 256 6.50 1.69 25.32
C ARG A 256 7.85 1.34 25.92
N TYR A 257 8.17 0.06 26.12
CA TYR A 257 9.48 -0.36 26.63
C TYR A 257 10.58 -0.38 25.56
N GLN A 258 10.21 -0.43 24.28
CA GLN A 258 11.13 -0.23 23.16
C GLN A 258 10.97 1.19 22.59
N ASN A 259 11.70 2.15 23.17
CA ASN A 259 11.76 3.55 22.70
C ASN A 259 11.92 3.67 21.17
N SER A 260 10.81 3.82 20.45
CA SER A 260 10.55 4.74 19.31
C SER A 260 9.54 4.12 18.31
N SER A 261 8.29 4.59 18.38
CA SER A 261 7.34 4.74 17.26
C SER A 261 7.24 3.59 16.25
N LEU A 262 6.45 2.56 16.59
CA LEU A 262 5.72 1.73 15.63
C LEU A 262 4.23 1.89 15.95
N PHE A 263 3.53 2.69 15.15
CA PHE A 263 2.07 2.65 15.09
C PHE A 263 1.70 1.94 13.79
N ALA A 264 0.87 0.90 13.93
CA ALA A 264 0.14 0.25 12.85
C ALA A 264 -1.10 1.08 12.51
#